data_AF-A0A3B8IHT1-F1
#
_entry.id   AF-A0A3B8IHT1-F1
#
_cell.length_a   1.000
_cell.length_b   1.000
_cell.length_c   1.000
_cell.angle_alpha   90.00
_cell.angle_beta   90.00
_cell.angle_gamma   90.00
#
_symmetry.space_group_name_H-M   'P 1'
#
loop_
_entity.id
_entity.type
_entity.pdbx_description
1 polymer ?
#
loop_
_entity_poly.entity_id
_entity_poly.type
_entity_poly.pdbx_seq_one_letter_code
_entity_poly.pdbx_strand_id
1 'polypeptide(L)' 'PWRTLYISGGRKDKISKGDIAGAFMKQGKLTKDELGVIELKQDCAFVAVQAAKADQAAETLNNIRLKKKKVRVAVV' A
#
# COMPACT_ATOMS: atom_id res chain seq x y z
N PRO A 1 -9.95 14.33 -2.67
CA PRO A 1 -9.68 13.58 -3.93
C PRO A 1 -8.90 12.30 -3.60
N TRP A 2 -9.01 11.27 -4.44
CA TRP A 2 -8.33 9.99 -4.24
C TRP A 2 -7.17 9.84 -5.23
N ARG A 3 -6.14 9.11 -4.83
CA ARG A 3 -5.04 8.64 -5.69
C ARG A 3 -4.81 7.16 -5.47
N THR A 4 -4.25 6.50 -6.45
CA THR A 4 -3.94 5.08 -6.38
C THR A 4 -2.45 4.89 -6.17
N LEU A 5 -2.11 4.01 -5.23
CA LEU A 5 -0.74 3.56 -5.00
C LEU A 5 -0.56 2.17 -5.55
N TYR A 6 0.48 1.99 -6.35
CA TYR A 6 0.97 0.69 -6.78
C TYR A 6 1.94 0.11 -5.75
N ILE A 7 1.83 -1.19 -5.49
CA ILE A 7 2.74 -1.94 -4.62
C ILE A 7 3.28 -3.14 -5.39
N SER A 8 4.61 -3.27 -5.45
CA SER A 8 5.29 -4.33 -6.22
C SER A 8 5.27 -5.74 -5.56
N GLY A 9 4.21 -6.07 -4.84
CA GLY A 9 4.02 -7.37 -4.18
C GLY A 9 2.55 -7.77 -4.10
N GLY A 10 2.30 -9.07 -4.27
CA GLY A 10 0.94 -9.61 -4.36
C GLY A 10 0.77 -10.95 -3.62
N ARG A 11 -0.26 -11.72 -4.00
CA ARG A 11 -0.59 -13.00 -3.36
C ARG A 11 0.56 -14.01 -3.38
N LYS A 12 1.37 -14.06 -4.45
CA LYS A 12 2.51 -14.99 -4.55
C LYS A 12 3.55 -14.73 -3.45
N ASP A 13 3.65 -13.48 -3.01
CA ASP A 13 4.55 -13.05 -1.93
C ASP A 13 3.97 -13.27 -0.53
N LYS A 14 2.83 -13.97 -0.45
CA LYS A 14 2.03 -14.21 0.77
C LYS A 14 1.55 -12.92 1.43
N ILE A 15 1.32 -11.88 0.64
CA ILE A 15 0.75 -10.61 1.09
C ILE A 15 -0.78 -10.72 1.02
N SER A 16 -1.45 -10.38 2.12
CA SER A 16 -2.92 -10.30 2.19
C SER A 16 -3.40 -8.84 2.21
N LYS A 17 -4.72 -8.62 2.01
CA LYS A 17 -5.31 -7.28 2.15
C LYS A 17 -5.11 -6.69 3.55
N GLY A 18 -5.13 -7.53 4.58
CA GLY A 18 -4.91 -7.12 5.97
C GLY A 18 -3.46 -6.69 6.24
N ASP A 19 -2.47 -7.33 5.59
CA ASP A 19 -1.07 -6.93 5.70
C ASP A 19 -0.84 -5.53 5.10
N ILE A 20 -1.45 -5.28 3.93
CA ILE A 20 -1.42 -3.97 3.29
C ILE A 20 -2.11 -2.95 4.19
N ALA A 21 -3.35 -3.19 4.61
CA ALA A 21 -4.08 -2.26 5.49
C ALA A 21 -3.28 -1.93 6.76
N GLY A 22 -2.71 -2.95 7.41
CA GLY A 22 -1.88 -2.77 8.61
C GLY A 22 -0.62 -1.96 8.36
N ALA A 23 0.06 -2.15 7.23
CA ALA A 23 1.25 -1.38 6.88
C ALA A 23 0.92 0.10 6.61
N PHE A 24 -0.16 0.37 5.88
CA PHE A 24 -0.61 1.73 5.59
C PHE A 24 -1.05 2.48 6.86
N MET A 25 -1.74 1.80 7.77
CA MET A 25 -2.16 2.43 9.03
C MET A 25 -0.98 2.64 10.00
N LYS A 26 -0.11 1.63 10.17
CA LYS A 26 0.98 1.68 11.16
C LYS A 26 2.19 2.49 10.71
N GLN A 27 2.66 2.26 9.48
CA GLN A 27 3.87 2.89 8.96
C GLN A 27 3.54 4.11 8.09
N GLY A 28 2.50 3.99 7.25
CA GLY A 28 2.03 5.10 6.42
C GLY A 28 1.32 6.20 7.20
N LYS A 29 0.97 5.96 8.48
CA LYS A 29 0.22 6.88 9.35
C LYS A 29 -1.11 7.34 8.73
N LEU A 30 -1.77 6.45 7.98
CA LEU A 30 -3.11 6.68 7.45
C LEU A 30 -4.16 6.25 8.47
N THR A 31 -5.24 7.02 8.54
CA THR A 31 -6.47 6.63 9.22
C THR A 31 -7.33 5.74 8.34
N LYS A 32 -8.37 5.14 8.93
CA LYS A 32 -9.31 4.27 8.21
C LYS A 32 -10.04 5.01 7.09
N ASP A 33 -10.32 6.30 7.27
CA ASP A 33 -11.03 7.14 6.29
C ASP A 33 -10.11 7.66 5.18
N GLU A 34 -8.79 7.55 5.36
CA GLU A 34 -7.79 7.89 4.35
C GLU A 34 -7.40 6.69 3.48
N LEU A 35 -7.81 5.49 3.86
CA LEU A 35 -7.50 4.23 3.17
C LEU A 35 -8.77 3.67 2.51
N GLY A 36 -8.77 3.65 1.19
CA GLY A 36 -9.87 3.17 0.37
C GLY A 36 -9.72 1.71 -0.05
N VAL A 37 -10.21 1.41 -1.25
CA VAL A 37 -10.22 0.06 -1.81
C VAL A 37 -8.80 -0.49 -1.96
N ILE A 38 -8.61 -1.73 -1.49
CA ILE A 38 -7.39 -2.52 -1.69
C ILE A 38 -7.68 -3.63 -2.69
N GLU A 39 -7.06 -3.53 -3.85
CA GLU A 39 -7.07 -4.55 -4.89
C GLU A 39 -5.75 -5.34 -4.87
N LEU A 40 -5.86 -6.65 -4.61
CA LEU A 40 -4.71 -7.53 -4.46
C LEU A 40 -4.67 -8.51 -5.62
N LYS A 41 -3.65 -8.37 -6.48
CA LYS A 41 -3.38 -9.26 -7.62
C LYS A 41 -2.35 -10.32 -7.25
N GLN A 42 -1.97 -11.16 -8.22
CA GLN A 42 -0.99 -12.23 -7.97
C GLN A 42 0.40 -11.67 -7.65
N ASP A 43 0.87 -10.68 -8.41
CA ASP A 43 2.25 -10.18 -8.35
C ASP A 43 2.36 -8.74 -7.81
N CYS A 44 1.23 -8.03 -7.70
CA CYS A 44 1.15 -6.65 -7.24
C CYS A 44 -0.15 -6.37 -6.48
N ALA A 45 -0.24 -5.15 -5.93
CA ALA A 45 -1.47 -4.63 -5.35
C ALA A 45 -1.66 -3.15 -5.69
N PHE A 46 -2.90 -2.70 -5.63
CA PHE A 46 -3.30 -1.31 -5.81
C PHE A 46 -4.14 -0.87 -4.61
N VAL A 47 -3.87 0.34 -4.12
CA VAL A 47 -4.52 0.87 -2.92
C VAL A 47 -4.99 2.29 -3.21
N ALA A 48 -6.28 2.56 -3.06
CA ALA A 48 -6.79 3.91 -3.07
C ALA A 48 -6.49 4.61 -1.75
N VAL A 49 -5.93 5.81 -1.80
CA VAL A 49 -5.64 6.66 -0.62
C VAL A 49 -6.07 8.10 -0.88
N GLN A 50 -6.27 8.88 0.19
CA GLN A 50 -6.49 10.31 0.02
C GLN A 50 -5.28 10.98 -0.63
N ALA A 51 -5.53 11.81 -1.65
CA ALA A 51 -4.48 12.43 -2.46
C ALA A 51 -3.49 13.26 -1.61
N ALA A 52 -3.97 13.92 -0.55
CA ALA A 52 -3.13 14.69 0.37
C ALA A 52 -2.08 13.85 1.12
N LYS A 53 -2.30 12.53 1.22
CA LYS A 53 -1.42 11.58 1.91
C LYS A 53 -0.68 10.64 0.95
N ALA A 54 -1.02 10.67 -0.33
CA ALA A 54 -0.52 9.69 -1.30
C ALA A 54 1.01 9.73 -1.43
N ASP A 55 1.57 10.92 -1.59
CA ASP A 55 3.01 11.10 -1.80
C ASP A 55 3.79 10.73 -0.52
N GLN A 56 3.34 11.20 0.64
CA GLN A 56 3.90 10.84 1.95
C GLN A 56 3.86 9.32 2.20
N ALA A 57 2.72 8.69 1.92
CA ALA A 57 2.54 7.25 2.11
C ALA A 57 3.43 6.46 1.14
N ALA A 58 3.55 6.90 -0.11
CA ALA A 58 4.43 6.28 -1.09
C ALA A 58 5.90 6.33 -0.63
N GLU A 59 6.39 7.51 -0.21
CA GLU A 59 7.76 7.65 0.28
C GLU A 59 8.04 6.79 1.51
N THR A 60 7.14 6.80 2.48
CA THR A 60 7.32 6.09 3.76
C THR A 60 7.26 4.57 3.58
N LEU A 61 6.38 4.10 2.70
CA LEU A 61 6.16 2.66 2.47
C LEU A 61 7.05 2.11 1.34
N ASN A 62 7.74 2.96 0.59
CA ASN A 62 8.68 2.50 -0.40
C ASN A 62 9.86 1.77 0.29
N ASN A 63 10.32 0.68 -0.31
CA ASN A 63 11.41 -0.15 0.19
C ASN A 63 11.19 -0.87 1.52
N ILE A 64 9.98 -0.86 2.09
CA ILE A 64 9.71 -1.64 3.29
C ILE A 64 9.63 -3.14 2.97
N ARG A 65 9.83 -3.97 3.99
CA ARG A 65 9.57 -5.41 3.89
C ARG A 65 8.13 -5.70 4.30
N LEU A 66 7.32 -6.17 3.36
CA LEU A 66 6.00 -6.76 3.62
C LEU A 66 6.13 -8.28 3.58
N LYS A 67 5.92 -8.92 4.74
CA LYS A 67 6.12 -10.37 4.92
C LYS A 67 7.51 -10.79 4.42
N LYS A 68 7.57 -11.53 3.30
CA LYS A 68 8.80 -12.11 2.76
C LYS A 68 9.48 -11.22 1.70
N LYS A 69 8.82 -10.14 1.25
CA LYS A 69 9.28 -9.35 0.10
C LYS A 69 9.55 -7.90 0.47
N LYS A 70 10.64 -7.36 -0.07
CA LYS A 70 10.87 -5.91 -0.11
C LYS A 70 10.04 -5.32 -1.24
N VAL A 71 9.11 -4.44 -0.92
CA VAL A 71 8.18 -3.87 -1.90
C VAL A 71 8.61 -2.46 -2.32
N ARG A 72 8.23 -2.08 -3.54
CA ARG A 72 8.27 -0.71 -4.05
C ARG A 72 6.85 -0.16 -4.04
N VAL A 73 6.72 1.09 -3.63
CA VAL A 73 5.44 1.81 -3.61
C VAL A 73 5.58 3.08 -4.43
N ALA A 74 4.62 3.33 -5.32
CA ALA A 74 4.62 4.50 -6.20
C ALA A 74 3.19 4.99 -6.44
N VAL A 75 3.05 6.30 -6.67
CA VAL A 75 1.79 6.94 -7.06
C VAL A 75 1.55 6.73 -8.55
N VAL A 76 0.32 6.38 -8.92
CA VAL A 76 -0.15 6.18 -10.31
C VAL A 76 -1.27 7.14 -10.63
#